data_AF-A0A6G8F3R8-F1
#
_entry.id   AF-A0A6G8F3R8-F1
#
_cell.length_a   1.000
_cell.length_b   1.000
_cell.length_c   1.000
_cell.angle_alpha   90.00
_cell.angle_beta   90.00
_cell.angle_gamma   90.00
#
_symmetry.space_group_name_H-M   'P 1'
#
loop_
_entity.id
_entity.type
_entity.pdbx_description
1 polymer ?
#
loop_
_entity_poly.entity_id
_entity_poly.type
_entity_poly.pdbx_seq_one_letter_code
_entity_poly.pdbx_strand_id
1 'polypeptide(L)' 'MAMKDNIKRLIGIELGSLRRERCLCLEEVAALTKLPPAAIDQLELGKLRTWRLYRELLNFYGKTLKIELIDKD' A
#
# COMPACT_ATOMS: atom_id res chain seq x y z
N MET A 1 -13.85 -12.01 -7.59
CA MET A 1 -13.39 -10.83 -6.81
C MET A 1 -13.51 -9.61 -7.70
N ALA A 2 -14.13 -8.51 -7.27
CA ALA A 2 -14.39 -7.36 -8.14
C ALA A 2 -13.08 -6.65 -8.55
N MET A 3 -12.96 -6.18 -9.79
CA MET A 3 -11.76 -5.53 -10.36
C MET A 3 -11.14 -4.46 -9.43
N LYS A 4 -11.98 -3.68 -8.72
CA LYS A 4 -11.56 -2.64 -7.78
C LYS A 4 -10.78 -3.18 -6.58
N ASP A 5 -11.15 -4.35 -6.07
CA ASP A 5 -10.47 -4.98 -4.93
C ASP A 5 -9.09 -5.50 -5.38
N ASN A 6 -8.94 -5.82 -6.67
CA ASN A 6 -7.67 -6.27 -7.23
C ASN A 6 -6.64 -5.13 -7.30
N ILE A 7 -7.03 -3.93 -7.75
CA ILE A 7 -6.13 -2.77 -7.84
C ILE A 7 -5.57 -2.39 -6.46
N LYS A 8 -6.43 -2.31 -5.44
CA LYS A 8 -6.00 -1.97 -4.07
C LYS A 8 -5.02 -3.00 -3.52
N ARG A 9 -5.30 -4.28 -3.75
CA ARG A 9 -4.40 -5.38 -3.35
C ARG A 9 -3.04 -5.25 -4.02
N LEU A 10 -2.98 -4.99 -5.32
CA LEU A 10 -1.71 -4.80 -6.03
C LEU A 10 -0.91 -3.64 -5.44
N ILE A 11 -1.55 -2.49 -5.22
CA ILE A 11 -0.87 -1.34 -4.59
C ILE A 11 -0.38 -1.70 -3.19
N GLY A 12 -1.18 -2.42 -2.39
CA GLY A 12 -0.80 -2.85 -1.05
C GLY A 12 0.43 -3.76 -1.04
N ILE A 13 0.48 -4.72 -1.96
CA ILE A 13 1.63 -5.63 -2.11
C ILE A 13 2.89 -4.83 -2.45
N GLU A 14 2.81 -3.90 -3.41
CA GLU A 14 3.93 -3.05 -3.80
C GLU A 14 4.43 -2.16 -2.64
N LEU A 15 3.51 -1.57 -1.87
CA LEU A 15 3.86 -0.79 -0.68
C LEU A 15 4.54 -1.66 0.39
N GLY A 16 4.10 -2.90 0.57
CA GLY A 16 4.76 -3.85 1.48
C GLY A 16 6.13 -4.28 1.01
N SER A 17 6.35 -4.41 -0.30
CA SER A 17 7.68 -4.65 -0.89
C SER A 17 8.60 -3.45 -0.67
N LEU A 18 8.13 -2.22 -0.92
CA LEU A 18 8.89 -0.99 -0.65
C LEU A 18 9.30 -0.87 0.83
N ARG A 19 8.42 -1.24 1.76
CA ARG A 19 8.75 -1.26 3.19
C ARG A 19 9.92 -2.20 3.48
N ARG A 20 9.85 -3.43 2.95
CA ARG A 20 10.89 -4.46 3.12
C ARG A 20 12.20 -4.07 2.45
N GLU A 21 12.16 -3.47 1.26
CA GLU A 21 13.34 -2.96 0.55
C GLU A 21 14.07 -1.86 1.34
N ARG A 22 13.33 -1.05 2.09
CA ARG A 22 13.91 -0.02 2.98
C ARG A 22 14.29 -0.56 4.36
N CYS A 23 14.17 -1.87 4.59
CA CYS A 23 14.45 -2.52 5.87
C CYS A 23 13.66 -1.94 7.06
N LEU A 24 12.45 -1.44 6.83
CA LEU A 24 11.60 -0.86 7.88
C LEU A 24 10.66 -1.92 8.48
N CYS A 25 10.58 -2.00 9.80
CA CYS A 25 9.53 -2.77 10.46
C CYS A 25 8.19 -2.01 10.45
N LEU A 26 7.09 -2.70 10.80
CA LEU A 26 5.75 -2.09 10.80
C LEU A 26 5.65 -0.98 11.85
N GLU A 27 6.31 -1.16 12.99
CA GLU A 27 6.33 -0.25 14.12
C GLU A 27 7.03 1.08 13.77
N GLU A 28 8.14 1.01 13.01
CA GLU A 28 8.84 2.19 12.51
C GLU A 28 7.96 2.99 11.55
N VAL A 29 7.32 2.33 10.59
CA VAL A 29 6.41 3.00 9.64
C VAL A 29 5.21 3.58 10.38
N ALA A 30 4.65 2.86 11.34
CA ALA A 30 3.55 3.34 12.17
C ALA A 30 3.92 4.60 12.96
N ALA A 31 5.11 4.63 13.56
CA ALA A 31 5.60 5.79 14.30
C ALA A 31 5.79 7.02 13.39
N LEU A 32 6.36 6.82 12.20
CA LEU A 32 6.65 7.91 11.25
C LEU A 32 5.37 8.44 10.57
N THR A 33 4.41 7.58 10.27
CA THR A 33 3.17 7.94 9.57
C THR A 33 2.01 8.24 10.52
N LYS A 34 2.16 7.97 11.82
CA LYS A 34 1.12 8.03 12.85
C LYS A 34 -0.09 7.13 12.51
N LEU A 35 0.12 6.07 11.74
CA LEU A 35 -0.89 5.08 11.40
C LEU A 35 -0.79 3.87 12.33
N PRO A 36 -1.91 3.18 12.64
CA PRO A 36 -1.85 1.95 13.41
C PRO A 36 -1.07 0.86 12.65
N PRO A 37 -0.14 0.12 13.31
CA PRO A 37 0.59 -0.98 12.66
C PRO A 37 -0.34 -2.01 12.00
N ALA A 38 -1.44 -2.37 12.66
CA ALA A 38 -2.44 -3.29 12.13
C ALA A 38 -3.14 -2.76 10.86
N ALA A 39 -3.27 -1.44 10.72
CA ALA A 39 -3.84 -0.84 9.53
C ALA A 39 -2.85 -0.87 8.36
N ILE A 40 -1.55 -0.73 8.63
CA ILE A 40 -0.50 -0.90 7.61
C ILE A 40 -0.45 -2.36 7.17
N ASP A 41 -0.41 -3.31 8.09
CA ASP A 41 -0.38 -4.75 7.80
C ASP A 41 -1.58 -5.20 6.94
N GLN A 42 -2.80 -4.84 7.36
CA GLN A 42 -4.00 -5.16 6.59
C GLN A 42 -4.02 -4.49 5.20
N LEU A 43 -3.41 -3.31 5.05
CA LEU A 43 -3.27 -2.65 3.77
C LEU A 43 -2.28 -3.38 2.86
N GLU A 44 -1.12 -3.78 3.39
CA GLU A 44 -0.11 -4.55 2.66
C GLU A 44 -0.65 -5.92 2.19
N LEU A 45 -1.55 -6.53 2.97
CA LEU A 45 -2.29 -7.73 2.59
C LEU A 45 -3.42 -7.49 1.59
N GLY A 46 -3.69 -6.23 1.22
CA GLY A 46 -4.79 -5.85 0.34
C GLY A 46 -6.18 -6.03 0.94
N LYS A 47 -6.29 -6.18 2.27
CA LYS A 47 -7.55 -6.39 2.99
C LYS A 47 -8.25 -5.07 3.33
N LEU A 48 -7.51 -3.97 3.37
CA LEU A 48 -8.03 -2.65 3.75
C LEU A 48 -8.58 -1.87 2.55
N ARG A 49 -9.78 -1.30 2.73
CA ARG A 49 -10.57 -0.70 1.63
C ARG A 49 -10.48 0.81 1.51
N THR A 50 -9.86 1.54 2.45
CA THR A 50 -9.89 3.00 2.46
C THR A 50 -8.70 3.62 1.71
N TRP A 51 -8.99 4.37 0.65
CA TRP A 51 -7.97 5.07 -0.17
C TRP A 51 -7.12 6.08 0.62
N ARG A 52 -7.63 6.58 1.76
CA ARG A 52 -6.91 7.50 2.64
C ARG A 52 -5.57 6.90 3.09
N LEU A 53 -5.56 5.65 3.54
CA LEU A 53 -4.34 5.01 4.05
C LEU A 53 -3.32 4.75 2.93
N TYR A 54 -3.78 4.36 1.74
CA TYR A 54 -2.91 4.24 0.56
C TYR A 54 -2.23 5.58 0.24
N ARG A 55 -2.97 6.69 0.31
CA ARG A 55 -2.41 8.03 0.07
C ARG A 55 -1.33 8.41 1.10
N GLU A 56 -1.58 8.17 2.38
CA GLU A 56 -0.59 8.47 3.43
C GLU A 56 0.71 7.68 3.23
N LEU A 57 0.62 6.37 2.90
CA LEU A 57 1.80 5.56 2.63
C LEU A 57 2.51 5.98 1.34
N LEU A 58 1.77 6.31 0.28
CA LEU A 58 2.37 6.83 -0.95
C LEU A 58 3.14 8.13 -0.70
N ASN A 59 2.56 9.06 0.06
CA ASN A 59 3.23 10.30 0.46
C ASN A 59 4.48 10.02 1.30
N PHE A 60 4.39 9.12 2.29
CA PHE A 60 5.52 8.72 3.12
C PHE A 60 6.69 8.15 2.31
N TYR A 61 6.39 7.28 1.32
CA TYR A 61 7.42 6.69 0.47
C TYR A 61 7.89 7.63 -0.66
N GLY A 62 7.27 8.80 -0.85
CA GLY A 62 7.54 9.71 -1.96
C GLY A 62 7.17 9.11 -3.31
N LYS A 63 6.06 8.36 -3.37
CA LYS A 63 5.58 7.64 -4.56
C LYS A 63 4.26 8.23 -5.06
N THR A 64 4.01 8.07 -6.35
CA THR A 64 2.73 8.33 -6.99
C THR A 64 2.27 7.09 -7.77
N LEU A 65 0.98 7.00 -8.09
CA LEU A 65 0.42 5.90 -8.87
C LEU A 65 0.31 6.30 -10.34
N LYS A 66 0.79 5.44 -11.22
CA LYS A 66 0.48 5.47 -12.65
C LYS A 66 -0.40 4.26 -12.95
N ILE A 67 -1.51 4.47 -13.64
CA ILE A 67 -2.35 3.40 -14.15
C ILE A 67 -2.16 3.36 -15.66
N GLU A 68 -1.85 2.18 -16.18
CA GLU A 68 -1.71 1.91 -17.60
C GLU A 68 -2.71 0.83 -18.00
N LEU A 69 -3.28 0.97 -19.20
CA LEU A 69 -4.08 -0.08 -19.83
C LEU A 69 -3.15 -0.85 -20.76
N ILE A 70 -3.17 -2.17 -20.65
CA ILE A 70 -2.41 -3.08 -21.50
C ILE A 70 -3.36 -3.82 -22.43
N ASP A 71 -2.84 -4.28 -23.56
CA ASP A 71 -3.59 -5.17 -24.43
C ASP A 71 -4.02 -6.41 -23.67
N LYS A 72 -5.23 -6.88 -23.97
CA LYS A 72 -5.75 -8.11 -23.40
C LYS A 72 -5.14 -9.25 -24.20
N ASP A 73 -4.30 -10.06 -23.55
CA ASP A 73 -3.75 -11.29 -24.11
C ASP A 73 -4.86 -12.19 -24.73
#